data_AF-A0A0G0ZLE5-F1
#
_entry.id   AF-A0A0G0ZLE5-F1
#
_cell.length_a   1.000
_cell.length_b   1.000
_cell.length_c   1.000
_cell.angle_alpha   90.00
_cell.angle_beta   90.00
_cell.angle_gamma   90.00
#
_symmetry.space_group_name_H-M   'P 1'
#
loop_
_entity.id
_entity.type
_entity.pdbx_description
1 polymer ?
#
loop_
_entity_poly.entity_id
_entity_poly.type
_entity_poly.pdbx_seq_one_letter_code
_entity_poly.pdbx_strand_id
1 'polypeptide(L)'
;MPRRKVDGLLKARIWSLREKNNDCCGQKIAYYLEQEYGQSLGVKAIYKILSEKYKLRSKWKKNLKRGELTIATKPRQVIQMDSVHFGMVFAFTGVDTFAKDVSVKLYPTLTSTDGQNFLEYSFTRFGHTDLLQTDGGPEFKGKFRKNVFSFAERFRVARPYKKNEQSYIESFNRTLRKECLGWGNFHPKDIPNLEKELNEYLIYYHTKRAHLSLNMQTPNDILKQHKLMADF
;
A
#
# COMPACT_ATOMS: atom_id res chain seq x y z
N MET A 1 -15.36 -37.81 -39.70
CA MET A 1 -14.25 -38.03 -38.74
C MET A 1 -14.73 -37.69 -37.32
N PRO A 2 -14.66 -38.60 -36.34
CA PRO A 2 -15.19 -38.31 -35.01
C PRO A 2 -14.24 -37.37 -34.24
N ARG A 3 -14.79 -36.29 -33.67
CA ARG A 3 -14.07 -35.39 -32.75
C ARG A 3 -13.56 -36.22 -31.56
N ARG A 4 -12.23 -36.38 -31.43
CA ARG A 4 -11.59 -36.99 -30.25
C ARG A 4 -12.12 -36.28 -28.99
N LYS A 5 -12.96 -36.96 -28.22
CA LYS A 5 -13.32 -36.56 -26.86
C LYS A 5 -12.00 -36.41 -26.12
N VAL A 6 -11.66 -35.20 -25.67
CA VAL A 6 -10.56 -35.02 -24.71
C VAL A 6 -10.97 -35.83 -23.49
N ASP A 7 -10.24 -36.91 -23.27
CA ASP A 7 -10.61 -38.01 -22.39
C ASP A 7 -10.90 -37.50 -20.97
N GLY A 8 -12.06 -37.84 -20.40
CA GLY A 8 -12.44 -37.41 -19.05
C GLY A 8 -11.39 -37.83 -18.00
N LEU A 9 -10.73 -38.97 -18.26
CA LEU A 9 -9.62 -39.47 -17.46
C LEU A 9 -8.40 -38.52 -17.49
N LEU A 10 -8.07 -37.96 -18.66
CA LEU A 10 -6.94 -37.02 -18.80
C LEU A 10 -7.17 -35.73 -18.00
N LYS A 11 -8.40 -35.22 -18.01
CA LYS A 11 -8.76 -34.03 -17.22
C LYS A 11 -8.64 -34.30 -15.73
N ALA A 12 -9.16 -35.43 -15.26
CA ALA A 12 -9.06 -35.84 -13.86
C ALA A 12 -7.60 -35.98 -13.40
N ARG A 13 -6.73 -36.58 -14.24
CA ARG A 13 -5.28 -36.67 -13.98
C ARG A 13 -4.63 -35.30 -13.85
N ILE A 14 -4.91 -34.38 -14.77
CA ILE A 14 -4.35 -33.01 -14.73
C ILE A 14 -4.79 -32.26 -13.47
N TRP A 15 -6.05 -32.39 -13.06
CA TRP A 15 -6.54 -31.75 -11.84
C TRP A 15 -5.92 -32.37 -10.58
N SER A 16 -5.84 -33.70 -10.51
CA SER A 16 -5.20 -34.42 -9.40
C SER A 16 -3.72 -34.08 -9.29
N LEU A 17 -2.98 -34.05 -10.40
CA LEU A 17 -1.56 -33.68 -10.40
C LEU A 17 -1.34 -32.27 -9.87
N ARG A 18 -2.23 -31.33 -10.19
CA ARG A 18 -2.17 -29.97 -9.65
C ARG A 18 -2.41 -29.92 -8.15
N GLU A 19 -3.45 -30.60 -7.66
CA GLU A 19 -3.83 -30.62 -6.24
C GLU A 19 -2.76 -31.32 -5.39
N LYS A 20 -2.26 -32.48 -5.83
CA LYS A 20 -1.19 -33.23 -5.15
C LYS A 20 0.14 -32.50 -5.09
N ASN A 21 0.40 -31.59 -6.03
CA ASN A 21 1.66 -30.87 -6.15
C ASN A 21 1.51 -29.38 -5.85
N ASN A 22 0.73 -29.00 -4.83
CA ASN A 22 0.65 -27.65 -4.30
C ASN A 22 0.30 -26.58 -5.36
N ASP A 23 -0.75 -26.81 -6.15
CA ASP A 23 -1.25 -25.85 -7.15
C ASP A 23 -0.21 -25.43 -8.21
N CYS A 24 0.67 -26.36 -8.58
CA CYS A 24 1.80 -26.10 -9.47
C CYS A 24 1.41 -25.63 -10.90
N CYS A 25 2.40 -25.10 -11.61
CA CYS A 25 2.23 -24.56 -12.96
C CYS A 25 2.08 -25.67 -14.02
N GLY A 26 1.50 -25.30 -15.18
CA GLY A 26 1.23 -26.23 -16.28
C GLY A 26 2.46 -26.97 -16.83
N GLN A 27 3.65 -26.39 -16.69
CA GLN A 27 4.92 -27.04 -17.07
C GLN A 27 5.27 -28.22 -16.15
N LYS A 28 5.09 -28.06 -14.84
CA LYS A 28 5.30 -29.14 -13.87
C LYS A 28 4.27 -30.25 -14.07
N ILE A 29 3.02 -29.88 -14.34
CA ILE A 29 1.97 -30.85 -14.66
C ILE A 29 2.32 -31.64 -15.94
N ALA A 30 2.85 -30.99 -16.98
CA ALA A 30 3.31 -31.69 -18.18
C ALA A 30 4.40 -32.72 -17.87
N TYR A 31 5.37 -32.34 -17.02
CA TYR A 31 6.43 -33.23 -16.56
C TYR A 31 5.85 -34.44 -15.78
N TYR A 32 4.99 -34.22 -14.80
CA TYR A 32 4.40 -35.32 -14.02
C TYR A 32 3.47 -36.21 -14.85
N LEU A 33 2.75 -35.64 -15.82
CA LEU A 33 1.87 -36.40 -16.70
C LEU A 33 2.67 -37.37 -17.60
N GLU A 34 3.85 -36.96 -18.06
CA GLU A 34 4.78 -37.82 -18.78
C GLU A 34 5.35 -38.91 -17.87
N GLN A 35 5.82 -38.53 -16.68
CA GLN A 35 6.48 -39.47 -15.75
C GLN A 35 5.54 -40.50 -15.14
N GLU A 36 4.34 -40.10 -14.70
CA GLU A 36 3.40 -40.98 -13.98
C GLU A 36 2.47 -41.75 -14.93
N TYR A 37 2.20 -41.22 -16.12
CA TYR A 37 1.18 -41.77 -17.02
C TYR A 37 1.66 -41.99 -18.46
N GLY A 38 2.92 -41.68 -18.80
CA GLY A 38 3.46 -41.80 -20.16
C GLY A 38 2.72 -40.94 -21.18
N GLN A 39 2.10 -39.85 -20.74
CA GLN A 39 1.23 -39.02 -21.56
C GLN A 39 1.82 -37.63 -21.79
N SER A 40 2.20 -37.36 -23.04
CA SER A 40 2.69 -36.04 -23.44
C SER A 40 1.55 -35.10 -23.80
N LEU A 41 1.48 -33.95 -23.13
CA LEU A 41 0.50 -32.91 -23.43
C LEU A 41 1.14 -31.52 -23.44
N GLY A 42 0.88 -30.76 -24.51
CA GLY A 42 1.36 -29.39 -24.62
C GLY A 42 0.83 -28.49 -23.50
N VAL A 43 1.69 -27.65 -22.95
CA VAL A 43 1.39 -26.73 -21.83
C VAL A 43 0.15 -25.86 -22.09
N LYS A 44 -0.09 -25.43 -23.35
CA LYS A 44 -1.30 -24.68 -23.73
C LYS A 44 -2.59 -25.48 -23.52
N ALA A 45 -2.59 -26.77 -23.85
CA ALA A 45 -3.74 -27.65 -23.66
C ALA A 45 -3.98 -27.94 -22.16
N ILE A 46 -2.91 -28.08 -21.37
CA ILE A 46 -3.00 -28.19 -19.91
C ILE A 46 -3.68 -26.94 -19.32
N TYR A 47 -3.24 -25.73 -19.68
CA TYR A 47 -3.89 -24.51 -19.19
C TYR A 47 -5.34 -24.37 -19.65
N LYS A 48 -5.70 -24.87 -20.85
CA LYS A 48 -7.09 -24.94 -21.29
C LYS A 48 -7.92 -25.85 -20.36
N ILE A 49 -7.44 -27.06 -20.07
CA ILE A 49 -8.13 -28.00 -19.15
C ILE A 49 -8.21 -27.44 -17.72
N LEU A 50 -7.15 -26.77 -17.26
CA LEU A 50 -7.15 -26.13 -15.95
C LEU A 50 -8.16 -24.98 -15.88
N SER A 51 -8.34 -24.21 -16.95
CA SER A 51 -9.32 -23.11 -16.98
C SER A 51 -10.78 -23.58 -16.89
N GLU A 52 -11.06 -24.85 -17.15
CA GLU A 52 -12.41 -25.42 -16.98
C GLU A 52 -12.80 -25.58 -15.50
N LYS A 53 -11.82 -25.86 -14.61
CA LYS A 53 -12.05 -26.08 -13.17
C LYS A 53 -11.59 -24.90 -12.30
N TYR A 54 -10.53 -24.19 -12.70
CA TYR A 54 -9.87 -23.18 -11.88
C TYR A 54 -9.92 -21.78 -12.50
N LYS A 55 -10.08 -20.75 -11.65
CA LYS A 55 -9.85 -19.35 -12.03
C LYS A 55 -8.35 -19.07 -12.11
N LEU A 56 -7.76 -19.36 -13.27
CA LEU A 56 -6.34 -19.13 -13.51
C LEU A 56 -6.02 -17.62 -13.52
N ARG A 57 -5.02 -17.20 -12.73
CA ARG A 57 -4.51 -15.82 -12.79
C ARG A 57 -3.86 -15.59 -14.15
N SER A 58 -4.26 -14.53 -14.86
CA SER A 58 -3.64 -14.18 -16.13
C SER A 58 -2.14 -13.92 -15.94
N LYS A 59 -1.30 -14.54 -16.77
CA LYS A 59 0.17 -14.29 -16.81
C LYS A 59 0.51 -12.80 -16.97
N TRP A 60 -0.40 -12.07 -17.62
CA TRP A 60 -0.33 -10.64 -17.87
C TRP A 60 -1.48 -9.95 -17.16
N LYS A 61 -1.33 -9.63 -15.88
CA LYS A 61 -2.16 -8.57 -15.31
C LYS A 61 -1.71 -7.29 -16.01
N LYS A 62 -2.39 -6.90 -17.10
CA LYS A 62 -2.09 -5.65 -17.80
C LYS A 62 -2.03 -4.55 -16.75
N ASN A 63 -0.94 -3.78 -16.73
CA ASN A 63 -0.83 -2.61 -15.87
C ASN A 63 -2.10 -1.78 -16.07
N LEU A 64 -2.90 -1.64 -15.01
CA LEU A 64 -4.08 -0.81 -15.05
C LEU A 64 -3.62 0.58 -15.51
N LYS A 65 -4.25 1.16 -16.54
CA LYS A 65 -3.98 2.56 -16.93
C LYS A 65 -4.36 3.43 -15.72
N ARG A 66 -3.37 3.78 -14.90
CA ARG A 66 -3.54 4.73 -13.79
C ARG A 66 -3.50 6.13 -14.41
N GLY A 67 -4.40 7.02 -14.01
CA GLY A 67 -4.55 8.36 -14.58
C GLY A 67 -3.35 9.29 -14.36
N GLU A 68 -3.49 10.54 -14.77
CA GLU A 68 -2.53 11.62 -14.54
C GLU A 68 -2.30 11.86 -13.05
N LEU A 69 -1.17 12.48 -12.71
CA LEU A 69 -0.86 12.83 -11.32
C LEU A 69 -1.65 14.07 -10.93
N THR A 70 -2.45 13.96 -9.88
CA THR A 70 -3.13 15.11 -9.30
C THR A 70 -2.10 15.93 -8.53
N ILE A 71 -1.82 17.15 -8.99
CA ILE A 71 -1.08 18.14 -8.23
C ILE A 71 -2.11 18.87 -7.35
N ALA A 72 -1.92 18.83 -6.04
CA ALA A 72 -2.83 19.50 -5.11
C ALA A 72 -2.68 21.03 -5.22
N THR A 73 -3.80 21.73 -5.31
CA THR A 73 -3.92 23.20 -5.36
C THR A 73 -4.55 23.79 -4.10
N LYS A 74 -5.10 22.95 -3.22
CA LYS A 74 -5.60 23.31 -1.89
C LYS A 74 -5.38 22.15 -0.91
N PRO A 75 -5.47 22.39 0.42
CA PRO A 75 -5.35 21.31 1.39
C PRO A 75 -6.42 20.24 1.17
N ARG A 76 -6.15 19.03 1.65
CA ARG A 76 -7.03 17.85 1.63
C ARG A 76 -7.39 17.32 0.24
N GLN A 77 -6.75 17.78 -0.83
CA GLN A 77 -6.96 17.16 -2.15
C GLN A 77 -6.17 15.87 -2.35
N VAL A 78 -4.91 15.86 -1.88
CA VAL A 78 -4.04 14.70 -2.04
C VAL A 78 -3.27 14.49 -0.75
N ILE A 79 -3.56 13.36 -0.11
CA ILE A 79 -2.83 12.87 1.04
C ILE A 79 -2.01 11.65 0.61
N GLN A 80 -0.75 11.62 1.01
CA GLN A 80 0.12 10.47 0.80
C GLN A 80 0.36 9.77 2.13
N MET A 81 0.36 8.44 2.13
CA MET A 81 0.68 7.63 3.29
C MET A 81 1.79 6.63 2.97
N ASP A 82 2.62 6.37 3.96
CA ASP A 82 3.76 5.45 3.88
C ASP A 82 4.07 4.84 5.26
N SER A 83 4.98 3.87 5.30
CA SER A 83 5.51 3.29 6.53
C SER A 83 7.03 3.42 6.58
N VAL A 84 7.57 3.70 7.77
CA VAL A 84 9.01 3.86 7.99
C VAL A 84 9.47 2.89 9.07
N HIS A 85 10.53 2.14 8.75
CA HIS A 85 11.11 1.13 9.63
C HIS A 85 12.16 1.72 10.57
N PHE A 86 11.98 1.58 11.87
CA PHE A 86 12.95 1.95 12.91
C PHE A 86 13.33 0.71 13.73
N GLY A 87 13.82 -0.34 13.07
CA GLY A 87 14.06 -1.64 13.69
C GLY A 87 12.76 -2.41 13.88
N MET A 88 12.37 -2.65 15.14
CA MET A 88 11.14 -3.38 15.49
C MET A 88 9.95 -2.45 15.77
N VAL A 89 10.13 -1.15 15.52
CA VAL A 89 9.08 -0.13 15.58
C VAL A 89 8.85 0.42 14.18
N PHE A 90 7.59 0.57 13.80
CA PHE A 90 7.16 1.05 12.49
C PHE A 90 6.37 2.35 12.67
N ALA A 91 6.82 3.42 12.02
CA ALA A 91 6.05 4.66 11.97
C ALA A 91 5.17 4.64 10.73
N PHE A 92 3.86 4.71 10.90
CA PHE A 92 2.97 5.01 9.79
C PHE A 92 2.85 6.52 9.68
N THR A 93 3.07 7.04 8.48
CA THR A 93 3.12 8.47 8.21
C THR A 93 2.09 8.86 7.16
N GLY A 94 1.54 10.06 7.30
CA GLY A 94 0.60 10.67 6.37
C GLY A 94 0.95 12.13 6.16
N VAL A 95 0.91 12.61 4.91
CA VAL A 95 1.19 14.01 4.55
C VAL A 95 0.18 14.55 3.56
N ASP A 96 -0.35 15.73 3.86
CA ASP A 96 -1.04 16.60 2.91
C ASP A 96 -0.01 17.24 1.97
N THR A 97 -0.10 16.92 0.69
CA THR A 97 0.91 17.33 -0.29
C THR A 97 0.92 18.84 -0.54
N PHE A 98 -0.18 19.54 -0.26
CA PHE A 98 -0.28 20.99 -0.39
C PHE A 98 0.14 21.66 0.91
N ALA A 99 -0.57 21.42 2.01
CA ALA A 99 -0.39 22.15 3.27
C ALA A 99 0.84 21.70 4.08
N LYS A 100 1.50 20.60 3.68
CA LYS A 100 2.50 19.90 4.50
C LYS A 100 1.98 19.52 5.87
N ASP A 101 0.66 19.40 6.02
CA ASP A 101 0.07 18.91 7.26
C ASP A 101 0.31 17.40 7.38
N VAL A 102 0.65 16.93 8.58
CA VAL A 102 1.13 15.55 8.79
C VAL A 102 0.45 14.86 9.95
N SER A 103 0.41 13.54 9.89
CA SER A 103 0.03 12.67 10.98
C SER A 103 1.00 11.49 11.04
N VAL A 104 1.40 11.10 12.23
CA VAL A 104 2.33 9.98 12.47
C VAL A 104 1.86 9.18 13.66
N LYS A 105 1.98 7.85 13.59
CA LYS A 105 1.76 6.96 14.73
C LYS A 105 2.69 5.76 14.68
N LEU A 106 3.14 5.32 15.84
CA LEU A 106 4.09 4.22 16.00
C LEU A 106 3.36 2.91 16.29
N TYR A 107 3.84 1.82 15.70
CA TYR A 107 3.30 0.47 15.89
C TYR A 107 4.43 -0.53 16.08
N PRO A 108 4.21 -1.61 16.85
CA PRO A 108 5.17 -2.70 16.99
C PRO A 108 5.15 -3.68 15.79
N THR A 109 4.17 -3.54 14.89
CA THR A 109 3.96 -4.43 13.75
C THR A 109 3.65 -3.65 12.48
N LEU A 110 3.83 -4.30 11.32
CA LEU A 110 3.54 -3.75 10.00
C LEU A 110 2.44 -4.57 9.31
N THR A 111 1.20 -4.39 9.75
CA THR A 111 0.04 -5.16 9.24
C THR A 111 -1.05 -4.28 8.63
N SER A 112 -1.98 -4.91 7.88
CA SER A 112 -3.14 -4.17 7.37
C SER A 112 -4.13 -3.71 8.44
N THR A 113 -4.09 -4.31 9.63
CA THR A 113 -4.87 -3.84 10.79
C THR A 113 -4.25 -2.56 11.34
N ASP A 114 -2.92 -2.50 11.44
CA ASP A 114 -2.19 -1.29 11.86
C ASP A 114 -2.42 -0.16 10.87
N GLY A 115 -2.37 -0.47 9.56
CA GLY A 115 -2.73 0.48 8.51
C GLY A 115 -4.15 1.03 8.68
N GLN A 116 -5.16 0.17 8.91
CA GLN A 116 -6.53 0.63 9.17
C GLN A 116 -6.61 1.53 10.41
N ASN A 117 -5.95 1.14 11.51
CA ASN A 117 -5.94 1.95 12.73
C ASN A 117 -5.29 3.32 12.48
N PHE A 118 -4.22 3.36 11.70
CA PHE A 118 -3.56 4.60 11.31
C PHE A 118 -4.44 5.46 10.40
N LEU A 119 -5.16 4.85 9.46
CA LEU A 119 -6.13 5.54 8.63
C LEU A 119 -7.17 6.25 9.49
N GLU A 120 -7.82 5.53 10.41
CA GLU A 120 -8.81 6.12 11.32
C GLU A 120 -8.20 7.22 12.19
N TYR A 121 -7.03 6.98 12.77
CA TYR A 121 -6.31 7.96 13.59
C TYR A 121 -5.95 9.23 12.81
N SER A 122 -5.32 9.10 11.65
CA SER A 122 -4.85 10.25 10.87
C SER A 122 -6.00 11.12 10.36
N PHE A 123 -7.15 10.52 10.04
CA PHE A 123 -8.32 11.26 9.59
C PHE A 123 -9.13 11.92 10.72
N THR A 124 -8.78 11.69 12.00
CA THR A 124 -9.23 12.59 13.08
C THR A 124 -8.68 14.02 12.90
N ARG A 125 -7.49 14.14 12.30
CA ARG A 125 -6.87 15.42 11.93
C ARG A 125 -7.20 15.84 10.51
N PHE A 126 -7.14 14.89 9.57
CA PHE A 126 -7.32 15.20 8.15
C PHE A 126 -8.79 15.42 7.75
N GLY A 127 -9.74 14.81 8.45
CA GLY A 127 -11.17 14.86 8.13
C GLY A 127 -11.51 13.98 6.93
N HIS A 128 -11.30 14.48 5.71
CA HIS A 128 -11.56 13.77 4.45
C HIS A 128 -10.57 14.21 3.36
N THR A 129 -10.40 13.43 2.29
CA THR A 129 -9.55 13.79 1.14
C THR A 129 -10.13 13.42 -0.22
N ASP A 130 -9.82 14.17 -1.27
CA ASP A 130 -10.26 13.82 -2.64
C ASP A 130 -9.48 12.58 -3.16
N LEU A 131 -8.22 12.44 -2.75
CA LEU A 131 -7.34 11.36 -3.17
C LEU A 131 -6.39 10.95 -2.03
N LEU A 132 -6.50 9.69 -1.61
CA LEU A 132 -5.48 9.06 -0.77
C LEU A 132 -4.53 8.21 -1.63
N GLN A 133 -3.23 8.40 -1.45
CA GLN A 133 -2.20 7.66 -2.17
C GLN A 133 -1.26 6.92 -1.23
N THR A 134 -1.02 5.63 -1.49
CA THR A 134 -0.03 4.82 -0.76
C THR A 134 0.94 4.17 -1.72
N ASP A 135 1.95 3.48 -1.17
CA ASP A 135 2.74 2.52 -1.92
C ASP A 135 1.98 1.17 -2.09
N GLY A 136 2.68 0.17 -2.61
CA GLY A 136 2.14 -1.18 -2.83
C GLY A 136 2.26 -2.13 -1.63
N GLY A 137 2.59 -1.61 -0.45
CA GLY A 137 2.85 -2.36 0.78
C GLY A 137 1.68 -3.24 1.23
N PRO A 138 1.93 -4.38 1.88
CA PRO A 138 0.88 -5.25 2.44
C PRO A 138 0.00 -4.56 3.50
N GLU A 139 0.53 -3.62 4.25
CA GLU A 139 -0.15 -2.81 5.27
C GLU A 139 -1.25 -1.90 4.69
N PHE A 140 -1.16 -1.52 3.41
CA PHE A 140 -2.18 -0.72 2.72
C PHE A 140 -3.18 -1.58 1.90
N LYS A 141 -3.19 -2.90 2.14
CA LYS A 141 -4.13 -3.86 1.53
C LYS A 141 -5.18 -4.30 2.56
N GLY A 142 -5.89 -5.39 2.28
CA GLY A 142 -6.74 -6.07 3.27
C GLY A 142 -7.75 -5.13 3.92
N LYS A 143 -7.64 -4.97 5.25
CA LYS A 143 -8.52 -4.14 6.06
C LYS A 143 -8.43 -2.65 5.70
N PHE A 144 -7.22 -2.11 5.59
CA PHE A 144 -7.00 -0.72 5.14
C PHE A 144 -7.76 -0.43 3.83
N ARG A 145 -7.57 -1.29 2.82
CA ARG A 145 -8.15 -1.08 1.49
C ARG A 145 -9.69 -1.10 1.50
N LYS A 146 -10.31 -1.81 2.43
CA LYS A 146 -11.76 -1.86 2.59
C LYS A 146 -12.32 -0.57 3.19
N ASN A 147 -11.59 0.05 4.11
CA ASN A 147 -12.08 1.19 4.89
C ASN A 147 -11.66 2.55 4.32
N VAL A 148 -10.71 2.58 3.38
CA VAL A 148 -10.17 3.83 2.81
C VAL A 148 -11.24 4.75 2.21
N PHE A 149 -12.29 4.18 1.62
CA PHE A 149 -13.34 4.96 0.95
C PHE A 149 -14.32 5.66 1.91
N SER A 150 -14.23 5.39 3.22
CA SER A 150 -14.94 6.19 4.23
C SER A 150 -14.28 7.55 4.46
N PHE A 151 -13.03 7.72 4.01
CA PHE A 151 -12.21 8.90 4.26
C PHE A 151 -11.68 9.58 2.99
N ALA A 152 -11.78 8.90 1.85
CA ALA A 152 -11.26 9.38 0.58
C ALA A 152 -12.21 9.08 -0.58
N GLU A 153 -12.44 10.05 -1.47
CA GLU A 153 -13.25 9.83 -2.67
C GLU A 153 -12.58 8.82 -3.62
N ARG A 154 -11.25 8.91 -3.70
CA ARG A 154 -10.43 8.06 -4.56
C ARG A 154 -9.23 7.53 -3.79
N PHE A 155 -8.79 6.34 -4.20
CA PHE A 155 -7.58 5.74 -3.69
C PHE A 155 -6.66 5.29 -4.82
N ARG A 156 -5.38 5.64 -4.71
CA ARG A 156 -4.35 5.29 -5.68
C ARG A 156 -3.18 4.58 -5.00
N VAL A 157 -2.75 3.50 -5.62
CA VAL A 157 -1.46 2.88 -5.31
C VAL A 157 -0.42 3.49 -6.26
N ALA A 158 0.68 4.00 -5.73
CA ALA A 158 1.76 4.55 -6.53
C ALA A 158 2.37 3.49 -7.46
N ARG A 159 2.93 3.95 -8.58
CA ARG A 159 3.58 3.03 -9.54
C ARG A 159 4.98 2.66 -9.05
N PRO A 160 5.36 1.37 -9.13
CA PRO A 160 6.76 1.00 -9.03
C PRO A 160 7.59 1.82 -10.02
N TYR A 161 8.74 2.33 -9.58
CA TYR A 161 9.73 3.06 -10.40
C TYR A 161 9.32 4.44 -10.95
N LYS A 162 8.18 5.03 -10.51
CA LYS A 162 7.92 6.47 -10.71
C LYS A 162 8.23 7.27 -9.44
N LYS A 163 9.49 7.72 -9.34
CA LYS A 163 10.01 8.50 -8.19
C LYS A 163 9.16 9.73 -7.82
N ASN A 164 8.48 10.34 -8.79
CA ASN A 164 7.77 11.60 -8.55
C ASN A 164 6.40 11.43 -7.87
N GLU A 165 5.83 10.22 -7.82
CA GLU A 165 4.49 10.07 -7.23
C GLU A 165 4.50 10.20 -5.70
N GLN A 166 5.61 9.91 -5.01
CA GLN A 166 5.70 9.85 -3.54
C GLN A 166 6.72 10.82 -2.92
N SER A 167 7.22 11.78 -3.69
CA SER A 167 8.30 12.67 -3.24
C SER A 167 7.97 13.47 -1.98
N TYR A 168 6.70 13.82 -1.75
CA TYR A 168 6.29 14.56 -0.56
C TYR A 168 6.39 13.71 0.71
N ILE A 169 5.88 12.48 0.68
CA ILE A 169 5.97 11.59 1.85
C ILE A 169 7.41 11.12 2.09
N GLU A 170 8.18 10.85 1.04
CA GLU A 170 9.62 10.54 1.15
C GLU A 170 10.39 11.71 1.79
N SER A 171 10.12 12.94 1.36
CA SER A 171 10.74 14.13 1.95
C SER A 171 10.36 14.30 3.41
N PHE A 172 9.09 14.07 3.76
CA PHE A 172 8.65 14.13 5.14
C PHE A 172 9.30 13.04 6.00
N ASN A 173 9.34 11.79 5.54
CA ASN A 173 9.95 10.67 6.25
C ASN A 173 11.44 10.94 6.53
N ARG A 174 12.15 11.56 5.59
CA ARG A 174 13.54 12.02 5.81
C ARG A 174 13.63 13.12 6.88
N THR A 175 12.71 14.08 6.86
CA THR A 175 12.62 15.13 7.91
C THR A 175 12.31 14.53 9.28
N LEU A 176 11.36 13.59 9.38
CA LEU A 176 11.03 12.89 10.61
C LEU A 176 12.25 12.19 11.21
N ARG A 177 13.06 11.51 10.37
CA ARG A 177 14.31 10.91 10.82
C ARG A 177 15.34 11.95 11.26
N LYS A 178 15.52 13.00 10.47
CA LYS A 178 16.58 13.99 10.73
C LYS A 178 16.31 14.83 11.97
N GLU A 179 15.04 15.17 12.21
CA GLU A 179 14.66 16.19 13.19
C GLU A 179 13.98 15.61 14.44
N CYS A 180 13.51 14.35 14.42
CA CYS A 180 12.79 13.73 15.53
C CYS A 180 13.39 12.36 15.92
N LEU A 181 13.06 11.29 15.19
CA LEU A 181 13.31 9.91 15.65
C LEU A 181 14.72 9.38 15.34
N GLY A 182 15.54 10.12 14.61
CA GLY A 182 16.90 9.71 14.25
C GLY A 182 16.97 8.56 13.25
N TRP A 183 18.13 7.91 13.24
CA TRP A 183 18.45 6.73 12.41
C TRP A 183 18.64 5.45 13.24
N GLY A 184 18.24 5.49 14.52
CA GLY A 184 18.37 4.37 15.44
C GLY A 184 17.38 3.23 15.15
N ASN A 185 17.66 2.07 15.74
CA ASN A 185 16.75 0.93 15.79
C ASN A 185 16.13 0.87 17.19
N PHE A 186 14.81 0.78 17.25
CA PHE A 186 14.05 0.75 18.49
C PHE A 186 13.34 -0.59 18.67
N HIS A 187 13.00 -0.89 19.92
CA HIS A 187 12.20 -2.03 20.33
C HIS A 187 10.78 -1.58 20.71
N PRO A 188 9.75 -2.43 20.59
CA PRO A 188 8.37 -2.10 20.99
C PRO A 188 8.20 -1.48 22.39
N LYS A 189 9.09 -1.79 23.33
CA LYS A 189 9.07 -1.23 24.69
C LYS A 189 9.42 0.25 24.74
N ASP A 190 10.07 0.77 23.69
CA ASP A 190 10.51 2.16 23.59
C ASP A 190 9.40 3.07 23.06
N ILE A 191 8.33 2.49 22.46
CA ILE A 191 7.20 3.22 21.87
C ILE A 191 6.65 4.30 22.80
N PRO A 192 6.37 4.06 24.10
CA PRO A 192 5.82 5.10 24.98
C PRO A 192 6.72 6.35 25.13
N ASN A 193 8.04 6.19 25.05
CA ASN A 193 8.97 7.32 25.11
C ASN A 193 9.04 8.02 23.74
N LEU A 194 9.14 7.24 22.66
CA LEU A 194 9.15 7.76 21.29
C LEU A 194 7.86 8.51 20.94
N GLU A 195 6.71 8.08 21.46
CA GLU A 195 5.44 8.78 21.27
C GLU A 195 5.44 10.16 21.94
N LYS A 196 6.09 10.33 23.09
CA LYS A 196 6.24 11.64 23.73
C LYS A 196 7.07 12.58 22.87
N GLU A 197 8.25 12.12 22.45
CA GLU A 197 9.14 12.87 21.56
C GLU A 197 8.46 13.22 20.24
N LEU A 198 7.73 12.27 19.66
CA LEU A 198 6.96 12.47 18.43
C LEU A 198 5.86 13.52 18.63
N ASN A 199 5.10 13.46 19.72
CA ASN A 199 4.02 14.41 19.98
C ASN A 199 4.56 15.84 20.15
N GLU A 200 5.63 16.02 20.92
CA GLU A 200 6.30 17.31 21.07
C GLU A 200 6.82 17.84 19.73
N TYR A 201 7.44 16.97 18.94
CA TYR A 201 7.92 17.32 17.61
C TYR A 201 6.79 17.70 16.65
N LEU A 202 5.66 16.98 16.66
CA LEU A 202 4.53 17.30 15.78
C LEU A 202 3.92 18.66 16.13
N ILE A 203 3.81 19.00 17.42
CA ILE A 203 3.40 20.34 17.86
C ILE A 203 4.34 21.39 17.27
N TYR A 204 5.65 21.22 17.43
CA TYR A 204 6.65 22.12 16.83
C TYR A 204 6.52 22.19 15.30
N TYR A 205 6.40 21.05 14.63
CA TYR A 205 6.31 20.94 13.17
C TYR A 205 5.10 21.72 12.63
N HIS A 206 3.94 21.59 13.28
CA HIS A 206 2.71 22.23 12.82
C HIS A 206 2.62 23.71 13.18
N THR A 207 3.22 24.15 14.30
CA THR A 207 3.00 25.50 14.86
C THR A 207 4.18 26.46 14.74
N LYS A 208 5.41 25.96 14.55
CA LYS A 208 6.63 26.78 14.60
C LYS A 208 7.59 26.53 13.45
N ARG A 209 7.66 25.31 12.93
CA ARG A 209 8.59 24.95 11.87
C ARG A 209 8.24 25.67 10.57
N ALA A 210 9.11 26.57 10.11
CA ALA A 210 8.92 27.25 8.83
C ALA A 210 9.23 26.32 7.64
N HIS A 211 8.44 26.41 6.57
CA HIS A 211 8.63 25.63 5.36
C HIS A 211 8.93 26.53 4.16
N LEU A 212 10.10 26.35 3.53
CA LEU A 212 10.46 27.05 2.30
C LEU A 212 9.42 26.87 1.18
N SER A 213 8.88 25.66 1.03
CA SER A 213 7.84 25.36 0.04
C SER A 213 6.48 26.03 0.33
N LEU A 214 6.31 26.57 1.54
CA LEU A 214 5.11 27.29 1.99
C LEU A 214 5.42 28.77 2.24
N ASN A 215 6.45 29.32 1.59
CA ASN A 215 6.82 30.72 1.75
C ASN A 215 7.09 31.11 3.22
N MET A 216 7.80 30.23 3.94
CA MET A 216 8.14 30.34 5.37
C MET A 216 6.95 30.21 6.34
N GLN A 217 5.77 29.85 5.86
CA GLN A 217 4.61 29.58 6.71
C GLN A 217 4.67 28.17 7.31
N THR A 218 3.97 27.99 8.43
CA THR A 218 3.79 26.69 9.07
C THR A 218 2.59 25.95 8.46
N PRO A 219 2.48 24.62 8.63
CA PRO A 219 1.30 23.88 8.21
C PRO A 219 0.00 24.46 8.80
N ASN A 220 -0.01 24.86 10.08
CA ASN A 220 -1.20 25.43 10.69
C ASN A 220 -1.57 26.80 10.11
N ASP A 221 -0.60 27.62 9.72
CA ASP A 221 -0.89 28.90 9.05
C ASP A 221 -1.64 28.68 7.73
N ILE A 222 -1.21 27.68 6.93
CA ILE A 222 -1.89 27.32 5.68
C ILE A 222 -3.30 26.81 5.95
N LEU A 223 -3.48 25.95 6.96
CA LEU A 223 -4.80 25.41 7.29
C LEU A 223 -5.76 26.51 7.78
N LYS A 224 -5.27 27.48 8.57
CA LYS A 224 -6.07 28.65 9.01
C LYS A 224 -6.54 29.51 7.83
N GLN A 225 -5.65 29.79 6.87
CA GLN A 225 -6.01 30.55 5.66
C GLN A 225 -7.12 29.86 4.85
N HIS A 226 -7.19 28.52 4.90
CA HIS A 226 -8.20 27.72 4.23
C HIS A 226 -9.40 27.36 5.12
N LYS A 227 -9.49 27.91 6.35
CA LYS A 227 -10.57 27.67 7.32
C LYS A 227 -10.74 26.18 7.69
N LEU A 228 -9.63 25.46 7.77
CA LEU A 228 -9.58 24.03 8.12
C LEU A 228 -9.07 23.75 9.53
N MET A 229 -8.69 24.79 10.27
CA MET A 229 -8.58 24.71 11.72
C MET A 229 -9.85 25.31 12.32
N ALA A 230 -10.52 24.57 13.20
CA ALA A 230 -11.49 25.18 14.09
C ALA A 230 -10.73 26.19 14.97
N ASP A 231 -11.28 27.39 15.12
CA ASP A 231 -10.85 28.32 16.15
C ASP A 231 -11.04 27.59 17.50
N PHE A 232 -9.93 27.22 18.14
CA PHE A 232 -9.94 26.72 19.51
C PHE A 232 -10.04 27.90 20.48
#